data_AF-A0A6J6XN79-F1
#
_entry.id   AF-A0A6J6XN79-F1
#
_cell.length_a   1.000
_cell.length_b   1.000
_cell.length_c   1.000
_cell.angle_alpha   90.00
_cell.angle_beta   90.00
_cell.angle_gamma   90.00
#
_symmetry.space_group_name_H-M   'P 1'
#
loop_
_entity.id
_entity.type
_entity.pdbx_description
1 polymer ?
#
loop_
_entity_poly.entity_id
_entity_poly.type
_entity_poly.pdbx_seq_one_letter_code
_entity_poly.pdbx_strand_id
1 'polypeptide(L)'
;MNDFNNLTRRELLKISGLSIAGITFLAACGAQSGVVESSNIASAGTVPPTTALGQVVISDTVLLRTAASLEYNAIDTYTQVLDGGLLTGDYASLKDAVKRFRDDHISHAAAINALVVGYGGKAHECANTRVSSLYVDPALKLITADGNADAARDVITLAHALENLAAQTYQGVVALLAEPKLRGSAMRVGQDEARHAVVLAQVLNSGYLAIGPSTDEATGKAKVASVPSAFGSISSIQF
;
A
#
# COMPACT_ATOMS: atom_id res chain seq x y z
N MET A 1 -14.54 9.03 58.00
CA MET A 1 -13.10 8.71 58.04
C MET A 1 -12.89 7.54 57.12
N ASN A 2 -12.07 7.72 56.08
CA ASN A 2 -11.81 6.73 55.04
C ASN A 2 -10.70 5.77 55.50
N ASP A 3 -10.97 4.47 55.48
CA ASP A 3 -9.94 3.44 55.63
C ASP A 3 -9.35 3.09 54.26
N PHE A 4 -8.19 3.66 53.94
CA PHE A 4 -7.43 3.39 52.70
C PHE A 4 -6.41 2.26 52.83
N ASN A 5 -6.41 1.49 53.92
CA ASN A 5 -5.29 0.60 54.25
C ASN A 5 -5.32 -0.79 53.61
N ASN A 6 -6.24 -1.09 52.67
CA ASN A 6 -6.29 -2.40 52.01
C ASN A 6 -6.58 -2.32 50.50
N LEU A 7 -6.06 -1.30 49.80
CA LEU A 7 -6.14 -1.26 48.34
C LEU A 7 -4.93 -1.96 47.71
N THR A 8 -5.17 -3.00 46.92
CA THR A 8 -4.11 -3.67 46.16
C THR A 8 -3.64 -2.79 44.99
N ARG A 9 -2.39 -2.94 44.53
CA ARG A 9 -1.86 -2.19 43.36
C ARG A 9 -2.76 -2.30 42.11
N ARG A 10 -3.46 -3.42 41.96
CA ARG A 10 -4.41 -3.70 40.87
C ARG A 10 -5.73 -2.93 41.02
N GLU A 11 -6.16 -2.65 42.25
CA GLU A 11 -7.37 -1.84 42.53
C GLU A 11 -7.07 -0.35 42.47
N LEU A 12 -5.87 0.06 42.88
CA LEU A 12 -5.40 1.44 42.72
C LEU A 12 -5.36 1.84 41.22
N LEU A 13 -4.93 0.93 40.34
CA LEU A 13 -4.93 1.13 38.88
C LEU A 13 -6.33 1.13 38.25
N LYS A 14 -7.31 0.46 38.86
CA LYS A 14 -8.71 0.51 38.41
C LYS A 14 -9.42 1.78 38.87
N ILE A 15 -9.01 2.37 40.00
CA ILE A 15 -9.59 3.61 40.54
C ILE A 15 -8.89 4.85 39.95
N SER A 16 -7.62 4.76 39.56
CA SER A 16 -6.87 5.86 38.94
C SER A 16 -7.17 6.10 37.45
N GLY A 17 -8.03 5.29 36.84
CA GLY A 17 -8.36 5.39 35.41
C GLY A 17 -9.48 6.37 35.06
N LEU A 18 -10.18 6.97 36.03
CA LEU A 18 -11.40 7.73 35.76
C LEU A 18 -11.48 9.16 36.30
N SER A 19 -10.42 9.71 36.93
CA SER A 19 -10.50 11.06 37.49
C SER A 19 -9.19 11.82 37.34
N ILE A 20 -9.28 12.98 36.66
CA ILE A 20 -8.29 14.06 36.53
C ILE A 20 -7.32 13.93 35.33
N ALA A 21 -7.87 14.01 34.11
CA ALA A 21 -7.24 14.67 32.95
C ALA A 21 -8.24 14.91 31.78
N GLY A 22 -9.54 15.05 32.10
CA GLY A 22 -10.63 14.91 31.11
C GLY A 22 -11.17 16.19 30.47
N ILE A 23 -10.52 17.36 30.55
CA ILE A 23 -11.13 18.61 30.01
C ILE A 23 -10.18 19.49 29.17
N THR A 24 -8.95 19.06 28.85
CA THR A 24 -8.04 19.88 28.01
C THR A 24 -7.33 19.13 26.89
N PHE A 25 -7.65 17.87 26.63
CA PHE A 25 -7.10 17.11 25.50
C PHE A 25 -8.18 16.57 24.55
N LEU A 26 -9.28 17.31 24.40
CA LEU A 26 -10.35 17.01 23.44
C LEU A 26 -10.58 18.15 22.42
N ALA A 27 -9.63 19.09 22.31
CA ALA A 27 -9.72 20.25 21.42
C ALA A 27 -8.70 20.21 20.25
N ALA A 28 -8.04 19.07 20.02
CA ALA A 28 -7.06 18.94 18.93
C ALA A 28 -7.59 18.18 17.69
N CYS A 29 -8.84 17.70 17.71
CA CYS A 29 -9.42 16.90 16.61
C CYS A 29 -10.83 17.35 16.20
N GLY A 30 -11.21 18.61 16.46
CA GLY A 30 -12.55 19.13 16.13
C GLY A 30 -12.53 20.60 15.72
N ALA A 31 -13.47 20.99 14.85
CA ALA A 31 -13.59 22.32 14.27
C ALA A 31 -13.46 23.43 15.31
N GLN A 32 -12.56 24.40 15.06
CA GLN A 32 -12.29 25.48 16.00
C GLN A 32 -13.24 26.66 15.71
N SER A 33 -14.09 27.00 16.68
CA SER A 33 -15.05 28.12 16.56
C SER A 33 -14.35 29.42 16.18
N GLY A 34 -14.75 30.01 15.04
CA GLY A 34 -14.23 31.28 14.55
C GLY A 34 -13.06 31.18 13.55
N VAL A 35 -12.65 29.96 13.17
CA VAL A 35 -11.67 29.73 12.10
C VAL A 35 -12.41 29.28 10.83
N VAL A 36 -12.15 29.95 9.70
CA VAL A 36 -12.66 29.51 8.39
C VAL A 36 -11.78 28.35 7.93
N GLU A 37 -12.32 27.15 7.97
CA GLU A 37 -11.65 25.93 7.53
C GLU A 37 -11.28 26.01 6.04
N SER A 38 -10.02 25.71 5.73
CA SER A 38 -9.56 25.60 4.33
C SER A 38 -10.05 24.28 3.76
N SER A 39 -10.74 24.31 2.61
CA SER A 39 -11.17 23.10 1.89
C SER A 39 -10.02 22.22 1.40
N ASN A 40 -8.78 22.71 1.48
CA ASN A 40 -7.59 22.05 0.94
C ASN A 40 -6.68 21.44 2.04
N ILE A 41 -7.02 21.60 3.32
CA ILE A 41 -6.23 21.06 4.43
C ILE A 41 -7.14 20.13 5.24
N ALA A 42 -6.90 18.82 5.14
CA ALA A 42 -7.64 17.84 5.93
C ALA A 42 -7.20 17.94 7.39
N SER A 43 -8.09 18.38 8.27
CA SER A 43 -7.86 18.36 9.71
C SER A 43 -8.03 16.93 10.25
N ALA A 44 -7.11 16.49 11.12
CA ALA A 44 -7.12 15.15 11.68
C ALA A 44 -8.41 14.95 12.52
N GLY A 45 -9.24 13.97 12.15
CA GLY A 45 -10.51 13.67 12.82
C GLY A 45 -11.75 14.27 12.16
N THR A 46 -11.61 15.22 11.24
CA THR A 46 -12.70 15.66 10.36
C THR A 46 -12.63 14.91 9.04
N VAL A 47 -13.62 14.05 8.80
CA VAL A 47 -13.82 13.42 7.49
C VAL A 47 -14.46 14.48 6.59
N PRO A 48 -13.81 14.94 5.50
CA PRO A 48 -14.46 15.79 4.52
C PRO A 48 -15.77 15.14 4.09
N PRO A 49 -16.86 15.88 3.86
CA PRO A 49 -18.11 15.29 3.40
C PRO A 49 -17.83 14.46 2.15
N THR A 50 -17.91 13.14 2.29
CA THR A 50 -17.71 12.21 1.19
C THR A 50 -19.03 12.07 0.46
N THR A 51 -19.00 12.21 -0.87
CA THR A 51 -20.13 11.76 -1.67
C THR A 51 -20.21 10.25 -1.53
N ALA A 52 -21.31 9.75 -0.96
CA ALA A 52 -21.55 8.32 -0.92
C ALA A 52 -21.49 7.78 -2.36
N LEU A 53 -20.55 6.86 -2.60
CA LEU A 53 -20.52 6.11 -3.85
C LEU A 53 -21.85 5.35 -3.95
N GLY A 54 -22.43 5.29 -5.15
CA GLY A 54 -23.62 4.47 -5.38
C GLY A 54 -23.38 3.04 -4.91
N GLN A 55 -24.44 2.34 -4.52
CA GLN A 55 -24.35 0.91 -4.21
C GLN A 55 -23.95 0.16 -5.50
N VAL A 56 -22.67 -0.22 -5.60
CA VAL A 56 -22.15 -1.03 -6.69
C VAL A 56 -22.04 -2.47 -6.23
N VAL A 57 -22.56 -3.39 -7.03
CA VAL A 57 -22.36 -4.83 -6.79
C VAL A 57 -20.89 -5.17 -7.03
N ILE A 58 -20.20 -5.58 -5.96
CA ILE A 58 -18.84 -6.10 -6.04
C ILE A 58 -18.91 -7.52 -6.60
N SER A 59 -18.85 -7.64 -7.92
CA SER A 59 -18.81 -8.92 -8.62
C SER A 59 -17.37 -9.40 -8.81
N ASP A 60 -17.20 -10.68 -9.15
CA ASP A 60 -15.90 -11.25 -9.52
C ASP A 60 -15.23 -10.46 -10.63
N THR A 61 -16.01 -10.01 -11.63
CA THR A 61 -15.46 -9.17 -12.71
C THR A 61 -14.99 -7.80 -12.23
N VAL A 62 -15.63 -7.22 -11.21
CA VAL A 62 -15.19 -5.94 -10.61
C VAL A 62 -13.88 -6.14 -9.84
N LEU A 63 -13.77 -7.22 -9.06
CA LEU A 63 -12.55 -7.57 -8.34
C LEU A 63 -11.39 -7.84 -9.29
N LEU A 64 -11.60 -8.65 -10.34
CA LEU A 64 -10.57 -8.97 -11.33
C LEU A 64 -10.18 -7.75 -12.18
N ARG A 65 -11.13 -6.88 -12.55
CA ARG A 65 -10.80 -5.61 -13.22
C ARG A 65 -10.00 -4.68 -12.33
N THR A 66 -10.26 -4.70 -11.02
CA THR A 66 -9.48 -3.94 -10.05
C THR A 66 -8.05 -4.47 -9.97
N ALA A 67 -7.87 -5.79 -9.88
CA ALA A 67 -6.56 -6.43 -9.95
C ALA A 67 -5.82 -6.07 -11.25
N ALA A 68 -6.47 -6.21 -12.41
CA ALA A 68 -5.89 -5.84 -13.71
C ALA A 68 -5.47 -4.36 -13.74
N SER A 69 -6.26 -3.45 -13.17
CA SER A 69 -5.87 -2.03 -13.12
C SER A 69 -4.56 -1.79 -12.37
N LEU A 70 -4.27 -2.58 -11.33
CA LEU A 70 -3.02 -2.49 -10.57
C LEU A 70 -1.83 -3.13 -11.29
N GLU A 71 -2.06 -4.17 -12.09
CA GLU A 71 -1.04 -4.67 -13.02
C GLU A 71 -0.59 -3.57 -13.98
N TYR A 72 -1.53 -2.79 -14.53
CA TYR A 72 -1.17 -1.68 -15.39
C TYR A 72 -0.44 -0.55 -14.66
N ASN A 73 -0.72 -0.29 -13.37
CA ASN A 73 0.13 0.61 -12.59
C ASN A 73 1.59 0.11 -12.53
N ALA A 74 1.80 -1.19 -12.34
CA ALA A 74 3.13 -1.78 -12.31
C ALA A 74 3.79 -1.75 -13.69
N ILE A 75 3.07 -2.11 -14.77
CA ILE A 75 3.54 -2.04 -16.17
C ILE A 75 4.01 -0.62 -16.50
N ASP A 76 3.18 0.39 -16.21
CA ASP A 76 3.48 1.79 -16.51
C ASP A 76 4.69 2.27 -15.69
N THR A 77 4.78 1.88 -14.42
CA THR A 77 5.91 2.23 -13.56
C THR A 77 7.19 1.62 -14.08
N TYR A 78 7.24 0.30 -14.27
CA TYR A 78 8.43 -0.39 -14.78
C TYR A 78 8.87 0.11 -16.16
N THR A 79 7.92 0.47 -17.02
CA THR A 79 8.22 1.08 -18.31
C THR A 79 8.92 2.42 -18.14
N GLN A 80 8.41 3.29 -17.27
CA GLN A 80 9.06 4.57 -16.97
C GLN A 80 10.46 4.38 -16.36
N VAL A 81 10.65 3.39 -15.47
CA VAL A 81 11.97 3.08 -14.89
C VAL A 81 12.99 2.71 -15.95
N LEU A 82 12.59 1.84 -16.88
CA LEU A 82 13.46 1.32 -17.93
C LEU A 82 13.76 2.35 -19.01
N ASP A 83 12.74 3.11 -19.42
CA ASP A 83 12.87 4.15 -20.45
C ASP A 83 13.59 5.39 -19.92
N GLY A 84 13.38 5.72 -18.64
CA GLY A 84 14.05 6.82 -17.94
C GLY A 84 15.50 6.52 -17.55
N GLY A 85 15.97 5.27 -17.72
CA GLY A 85 17.34 4.89 -17.38
C GLY A 85 17.65 5.04 -15.89
N LEU A 86 16.64 4.85 -15.01
CA LEU A 86 16.77 5.11 -13.57
C LEU A 86 17.60 4.06 -12.81
N LEU A 87 17.92 2.94 -13.46
CA LEU A 87 18.78 1.89 -12.92
C LEU A 87 20.25 2.22 -13.19
N THR A 88 20.90 2.88 -12.23
CA THR A 88 22.30 3.32 -12.32
C THR A 88 23.18 2.69 -11.24
N GLY A 89 24.50 2.85 -11.34
CA GLY A 89 25.45 2.30 -10.37
C GLY A 89 25.30 0.79 -10.18
N ASP A 90 25.29 0.34 -8.93
CA ASP A 90 25.14 -1.07 -8.57
C ASP A 90 23.81 -1.68 -9.03
N TYR A 91 22.78 -0.85 -9.23
CA TYR A 91 21.44 -1.26 -9.69
C TYR A 91 21.34 -1.44 -11.21
N ALA A 92 22.35 -1.02 -11.99
CA ALA A 92 22.34 -1.17 -13.45
C ALA A 92 22.24 -2.64 -13.90
N SER A 93 22.79 -3.55 -13.09
CA SER A 93 22.73 -5.01 -13.32
C SER A 93 21.32 -5.59 -13.24
N LEU A 94 20.36 -4.87 -12.65
CA LEU A 94 18.98 -5.33 -12.47
C LEU A 94 18.11 -5.10 -13.70
N LYS A 95 18.61 -4.45 -14.74
CA LYS A 95 17.81 -4.08 -15.93
C LYS A 95 17.04 -5.26 -16.53
N ASP A 96 17.67 -6.44 -16.59
CA ASP A 96 17.03 -7.65 -17.13
C ASP A 96 15.95 -8.20 -16.19
N ALA A 97 16.16 -8.15 -14.87
CA ALA A 97 15.17 -8.56 -13.89
C ALA A 97 13.96 -7.61 -13.88
N VAL A 98 14.21 -6.30 -13.90
CA VAL A 98 13.18 -5.25 -13.97
C VAL A 98 12.38 -5.36 -15.28
N LYS A 99 13.06 -5.62 -16.40
CA LYS A 99 12.38 -5.91 -17.68
C LYS A 99 11.52 -7.16 -17.57
N ARG A 100 12.04 -8.23 -16.95
CA ARG A 100 11.30 -9.47 -16.77
C ARG A 100 10.04 -9.26 -15.93
N PHE A 101 10.11 -8.53 -14.82
CA PHE A 101 8.95 -8.26 -13.96
C PHE A 101 7.87 -7.47 -14.69
N ARG A 102 8.25 -6.46 -15.49
CA ARG A 102 7.29 -5.79 -16.38
C ARG A 102 6.60 -6.76 -17.34
N ASP A 103 7.38 -7.62 -18.00
CA ASP A 103 6.86 -8.55 -18.99
C ASP A 103 5.94 -9.60 -18.32
N ASP A 104 6.24 -9.99 -17.08
CA ASP A 104 5.38 -10.84 -16.25
C ASP A 104 4.07 -10.10 -15.89
N HIS A 105 4.10 -8.82 -15.47
CA HIS A 105 2.87 -8.03 -15.26
C HIS A 105 2.01 -7.88 -16.53
N ILE A 106 2.62 -7.73 -17.71
CA ILE A 106 1.88 -7.73 -19.00
C ILE A 106 1.14 -9.06 -19.18
N SER A 107 1.82 -10.17 -18.89
CA SER A 107 1.23 -11.52 -18.93
C SER A 107 0.10 -11.69 -17.90
N HIS A 108 0.30 -11.19 -16.67
CA HIS A 108 -0.70 -11.22 -15.61
C HIS A 108 -1.94 -10.41 -15.99
N ALA A 109 -1.77 -9.16 -16.43
CA ALA A 109 -2.86 -8.31 -16.90
C ALA A 109 -3.66 -8.98 -18.03
N ALA A 110 -2.98 -9.58 -19.00
CA ALA A 110 -3.62 -10.30 -20.11
C ALA A 110 -4.41 -11.53 -19.61
N ALA A 111 -3.82 -12.33 -18.73
CA ALA A 111 -4.46 -13.52 -18.16
C ALA A 111 -5.72 -13.15 -17.34
N ILE A 112 -5.64 -12.11 -16.51
CA ILE A 112 -6.78 -11.63 -15.73
C ILE A 112 -7.86 -11.03 -16.63
N ASN A 113 -7.49 -10.24 -17.63
CA ASN A 113 -8.47 -9.68 -18.57
C ASN A 113 -9.17 -10.77 -19.39
N ALA A 114 -8.48 -11.87 -19.74
CA ALA A 114 -9.12 -13.02 -20.36
C ALA A 114 -10.19 -13.66 -19.46
N LEU A 115 -9.94 -13.76 -18.14
CA LEU A 115 -10.94 -14.22 -17.17
C LEU A 115 -12.10 -13.24 -17.06
N VAL A 116 -11.84 -11.94 -17.00
CA VAL A 116 -12.88 -10.90 -16.93
C VAL A 116 -13.83 -11.02 -18.13
N VAL A 117 -13.29 -11.15 -19.35
CA VAL A 117 -14.08 -11.33 -20.57
C VAL A 117 -14.83 -12.65 -20.55
N GLY A 118 -14.19 -13.74 -20.10
CA GLY A 118 -14.82 -15.06 -19.99
C GLY A 118 -16.03 -15.09 -19.04
N TYR A 119 -16.09 -14.18 -18.07
CA TYR A 119 -17.21 -14.02 -17.13
C TYR A 119 -18.14 -12.84 -17.48
N GLY A 120 -18.12 -12.40 -18.75
CA GLY A 120 -19.05 -11.39 -19.28
C GLY A 120 -18.70 -9.94 -18.89
N GLY A 121 -17.53 -9.72 -18.30
CA GLY A 121 -17.00 -8.38 -18.04
C GLY A 121 -16.29 -7.78 -19.26
N LYS A 122 -15.99 -6.49 -19.19
CA LYS A 122 -15.09 -5.82 -20.16
C LYS A 122 -13.65 -5.93 -19.66
N ALA A 123 -12.66 -6.08 -20.54
CA ALA A 123 -11.26 -5.92 -20.13
C ALA A 123 -10.99 -4.52 -19.53
N HIS A 124 -9.99 -4.43 -18.65
CA HIS A 124 -9.47 -3.18 -18.12
C HIS A 124 -8.00 -3.07 -18.51
N GLU A 125 -7.68 -2.11 -19.38
CA GLU A 125 -6.41 -2.06 -20.11
C GLU A 125 -5.61 -0.77 -19.80
N CYS A 126 -5.78 -0.24 -18.60
CA CYS A 126 -5.12 0.98 -18.16
C CYS A 126 -4.86 0.94 -16.66
N ALA A 127 -3.90 1.77 -16.20
CA ALA A 127 -3.57 1.91 -14.80
C ALA A 127 -4.74 2.47 -13.97
N ASN A 128 -4.79 2.11 -12.69
CA ASN A 128 -5.69 2.73 -11.74
C ASN A 128 -5.25 4.18 -11.48
N THR A 129 -6.03 5.14 -11.98
CA THR A 129 -5.70 6.57 -11.90
C THR A 129 -5.56 7.08 -10.48
N ARG A 130 -6.33 6.51 -9.53
CA ARG A 130 -6.25 6.91 -8.12
C ARG A 130 -4.94 6.44 -7.49
N VAL A 131 -4.50 5.22 -7.81
CA VAL A 131 -3.20 4.72 -7.32
C VAL A 131 -2.05 5.50 -7.96
N SER A 132 -2.13 5.79 -9.26
CA SER A 132 -1.15 6.64 -9.94
C SER A 132 -1.03 8.00 -9.26
N SER A 133 -2.14 8.74 -9.16
CA SER A 133 -2.13 10.12 -8.68
C SER A 133 -1.75 10.28 -7.22
N LEU A 134 -2.08 9.30 -6.37
CA LEU A 134 -1.84 9.39 -4.93
C LEU A 134 -0.47 8.84 -4.52
N TYR A 135 0.07 7.88 -5.26
CA TYR A 135 1.25 7.12 -4.81
C TYR A 135 2.36 7.07 -5.86
N VAL A 136 2.06 6.62 -7.09
CA VAL A 136 3.12 6.38 -8.09
C VAL A 136 3.71 7.68 -8.60
N ASP A 137 2.86 8.60 -9.09
CA ASP A 137 3.34 9.85 -9.72
C ASP A 137 4.08 10.74 -8.70
N PRO A 138 3.59 10.93 -7.46
CA PRO A 138 4.33 11.67 -6.45
C PRO A 138 5.66 11.00 -6.08
N ALA A 139 5.70 9.67 -5.97
CA ALA A 139 6.93 8.94 -5.68
C ALA A 139 7.96 9.12 -6.80
N LEU A 140 7.56 8.90 -8.06
CA LEU A 140 8.44 9.10 -9.21
C LEU A 140 8.95 10.54 -9.28
N LYS A 141 8.10 11.55 -9.03
CA LYS A 141 8.52 12.95 -8.99
C LYS A 141 9.60 13.21 -7.95
N LEU A 142 9.50 12.61 -6.76
CA LEU A 142 10.52 12.73 -5.71
C LEU A 142 11.80 11.98 -6.09
N ILE A 143 11.67 10.78 -6.66
CA ILE A 143 12.79 9.95 -7.09
C ILE A 143 13.62 10.67 -8.15
N THR A 144 12.96 11.27 -9.15
CA THR A 144 13.61 11.93 -10.28
C THR A 144 13.91 13.42 -10.04
N ALA A 145 13.75 13.91 -8.81
CA ALA A 145 14.08 15.30 -8.49
C ALA A 145 15.59 15.53 -8.54
N ASP A 146 15.99 16.71 -9.02
CA ASP A 146 17.40 17.11 -9.06
C ASP A 146 18.01 17.05 -7.66
N GLY A 147 19.18 16.41 -7.56
CA GLY A 147 19.91 16.27 -6.30
C GLY A 147 19.52 15.05 -5.46
N ASN A 148 18.61 14.19 -5.92
CA ASN A 148 18.42 12.88 -5.28
C ASN A 148 19.61 11.95 -5.58
N ALA A 149 20.48 11.74 -4.59
CA ALA A 149 21.63 10.86 -4.70
C ALA A 149 21.26 9.36 -4.71
N ASP A 150 20.06 9.02 -4.20
CA ASP A 150 19.60 7.65 -3.99
C ASP A 150 18.54 7.21 -5.02
N ALA A 151 18.38 7.93 -6.12
CA ALA A 151 17.30 7.71 -7.10
C ALA A 151 17.19 6.24 -7.58
N ALA A 152 18.32 5.57 -7.82
CA ALA A 152 18.34 4.16 -8.23
C ALA A 152 17.93 3.18 -7.11
N ARG A 153 18.18 3.51 -5.84
CA ARG A 153 17.70 2.72 -4.69
C ARG A 153 16.21 2.99 -4.44
N ASP A 154 15.79 4.25 -4.55
CA ASP A 154 14.41 4.64 -4.31
C ASP A 154 13.48 4.07 -5.38
N VAL A 155 13.92 3.97 -6.63
CA VAL A 155 13.12 3.34 -7.70
C VAL A 155 12.92 1.84 -7.46
N ILE A 156 13.93 1.13 -6.94
CA ILE A 156 13.78 -0.27 -6.52
C ILE A 156 12.88 -0.39 -5.29
N THR A 157 12.91 0.60 -4.39
CA THR A 157 12.00 0.66 -3.24
C THR A 157 10.55 0.86 -3.68
N LEU A 158 10.31 1.73 -4.67
CA LEU A 158 8.98 1.89 -5.29
C LEU A 158 8.51 0.60 -5.96
N ALA A 159 9.37 -0.04 -6.75
CA ALA A 159 9.07 -1.33 -7.37
C ALA A 159 8.68 -2.37 -6.32
N HIS A 160 9.48 -2.52 -5.25
CA HIS A 160 9.18 -3.44 -4.15
C HIS A 160 7.83 -3.14 -3.46
N ALA A 161 7.47 -1.87 -3.31
CA ALA A 161 6.18 -1.49 -2.76
C ALA A 161 5.01 -1.89 -3.68
N LEU A 162 5.18 -1.74 -5.00
CA LEU A 162 4.18 -2.16 -5.99
C LEU A 162 4.01 -3.69 -6.02
N GLU A 163 5.09 -4.46 -5.94
CA GLU A 163 5.00 -5.92 -5.86
C GLU A 163 4.22 -6.39 -4.62
N ASN A 164 4.49 -5.77 -3.47
CA ASN A 164 3.74 -6.05 -2.25
C ASN A 164 2.26 -5.65 -2.36
N LEU A 165 1.96 -4.54 -3.01
CA LEU A 165 0.59 -4.11 -3.29
C LEU A 165 -0.13 -5.12 -4.20
N ALA A 166 0.54 -5.59 -5.27
CA ALA A 166 0.00 -6.57 -6.19
C ALA A 166 -0.24 -7.91 -5.48
N ALA A 167 0.76 -8.42 -4.74
CA ALA A 167 0.63 -9.65 -3.96
C ALA A 167 -0.54 -9.59 -2.96
N GLN A 168 -0.65 -8.50 -2.19
CA GLN A 168 -1.76 -8.30 -1.24
C GLN A 168 -3.11 -8.17 -1.93
N THR A 169 -3.15 -7.53 -3.12
CA THR A 169 -4.37 -7.44 -3.93
C THR A 169 -4.86 -8.82 -4.29
N TYR A 170 -4.00 -9.69 -4.80
CA TYR A 170 -4.41 -11.05 -5.16
C TYR A 170 -4.78 -11.89 -3.94
N GLN A 171 -4.06 -11.77 -2.82
CA GLN A 171 -4.44 -12.42 -1.56
C GLN A 171 -5.85 -12.00 -1.12
N GLY A 172 -6.16 -10.70 -1.19
CA GLY A 172 -7.49 -10.17 -0.87
C GLY A 172 -8.56 -10.62 -1.86
N VAL A 173 -8.29 -10.53 -3.16
CA VAL A 173 -9.22 -10.93 -4.22
C VAL A 173 -9.58 -12.41 -4.11
N VAL A 174 -8.62 -13.30 -3.82
CA VAL A 174 -8.88 -14.74 -3.63
C VAL A 174 -9.95 -15.01 -2.58
N ALA A 175 -9.96 -14.26 -1.49
CA ALA A 175 -10.95 -14.40 -0.41
C ALA A 175 -12.35 -13.86 -0.81
N LEU A 176 -12.40 -12.93 -1.76
CA LEU A 176 -13.63 -12.24 -2.17
C LEU A 176 -14.29 -12.86 -3.41
N LEU A 177 -13.55 -13.62 -4.22
CA LEU A 177 -14.08 -14.29 -5.41
C LEU A 177 -15.15 -15.32 -5.05
N ALA A 178 -16.33 -15.16 -5.62
CA ALA A 178 -17.47 -16.05 -5.47
C ALA A 178 -17.25 -17.36 -6.24
N GLU A 179 -16.77 -17.29 -7.48
CA GLU A 179 -16.50 -18.46 -8.31
C GLU A 179 -15.17 -19.15 -7.91
N PRO A 180 -15.22 -20.40 -7.40
CA PRO A 180 -14.00 -21.09 -6.96
C PRO A 180 -12.96 -21.28 -8.07
N LYS A 181 -13.40 -21.44 -9.33
CA LYS A 181 -12.48 -21.62 -10.47
C LYS A 181 -11.59 -20.41 -10.73
N LEU A 182 -12.00 -19.20 -10.32
CA LEU A 182 -11.21 -17.98 -10.49
C LEU A 182 -10.06 -17.87 -9.49
N ARG A 183 -10.19 -18.52 -8.32
CA ARG A 183 -9.20 -18.41 -7.22
C ARG A 183 -7.83 -18.93 -7.61
N GLY A 184 -7.76 -20.04 -8.35
CA GLY A 184 -6.49 -20.63 -8.76
C GLY A 184 -5.65 -19.71 -9.64
N SER A 185 -6.28 -18.92 -10.51
CA SER A 185 -5.58 -17.92 -11.33
C SER A 185 -5.09 -16.75 -10.49
N ALA A 186 -5.94 -16.21 -9.62
CA ALA A 186 -5.56 -15.12 -8.71
C ALA A 186 -4.43 -15.53 -7.74
N MET A 187 -4.48 -16.75 -7.19
CA MET A 187 -3.43 -17.29 -6.32
C MET A 187 -2.08 -17.40 -7.03
N ARG A 188 -2.09 -17.82 -8.30
CA ARG A 188 -0.87 -17.97 -9.10
C ARG A 188 -0.19 -16.62 -9.30
N VAL A 189 -0.94 -15.61 -9.73
CA VAL A 189 -0.39 -14.26 -9.90
C VAL A 189 0.12 -13.73 -8.57
N GLY A 190 -0.66 -13.83 -7.48
CA GLY A 190 -0.21 -13.42 -6.16
C GLY A 190 1.07 -14.11 -5.68
N GLN A 191 1.32 -15.37 -6.06
CA GLN A 191 2.60 -16.04 -5.80
C GLN A 191 3.75 -15.49 -6.63
N ASP A 192 3.51 -15.14 -7.89
CA ASP A 192 4.54 -14.56 -8.76
C ASP A 192 4.94 -13.16 -8.28
N GLU A 193 3.98 -12.31 -7.89
CA GLU A 193 4.27 -10.99 -7.32
C GLU A 193 4.98 -11.08 -5.96
N ALA A 194 4.63 -12.06 -5.13
CA ALA A 194 5.36 -12.32 -3.90
C ALA A 194 6.83 -12.70 -4.16
N ARG A 195 7.11 -13.42 -5.25
CA ARG A 195 8.51 -13.75 -5.65
C ARG A 195 9.23 -12.52 -6.14
N HIS A 196 8.59 -11.67 -6.95
CA HIS A 196 9.17 -10.38 -7.36
C HIS A 196 9.53 -9.53 -6.14
N ALA A 197 8.60 -9.40 -5.19
CA ALA A 197 8.82 -8.66 -3.95
C ALA A 197 10.05 -9.18 -3.19
N VAL A 198 10.19 -10.50 -3.03
CA VAL A 198 11.34 -11.11 -2.33
C VAL A 198 12.66 -10.83 -3.03
N VAL A 199 12.70 -10.89 -4.36
CA VAL A 199 13.92 -10.58 -5.13
C VAL A 199 14.33 -9.12 -4.90
N LEU A 200 13.38 -8.18 -4.96
CA LEU A 200 13.66 -6.76 -4.72
C LEU A 200 14.03 -6.49 -3.25
N ALA A 201 13.43 -7.21 -2.30
CA ALA A 201 13.79 -7.11 -0.89
C ALA A 201 15.25 -7.51 -0.65
N GLN A 202 15.73 -8.60 -1.28
CA GLN A 202 17.12 -9.04 -1.21
C GLN A 202 18.10 -8.04 -1.83
N VAL A 203 17.67 -7.35 -2.90
CA VAL A 203 18.44 -6.27 -3.52
C VAL A 203 18.56 -5.06 -2.58
N LEU A 204 17.46 -4.68 -1.92
CA LEU A 204 17.42 -3.53 -1.02
C LEU A 204 18.15 -3.78 0.31
N ASN A 205 18.02 -5.00 0.83
CA ASN A 205 18.62 -5.47 2.07
C ASN A 205 19.10 -6.91 1.88
N SER A 206 20.41 -7.14 1.86
CA SER A 206 20.95 -8.48 1.61
C SER A 206 20.75 -9.43 2.80
N GLY A 207 20.50 -10.71 2.51
CA GLY A 207 20.53 -11.79 3.51
C GLY A 207 19.31 -11.78 4.43
N TYR A 208 19.52 -12.07 5.73
CA TYR A 208 18.43 -12.10 6.71
C TYR A 208 17.76 -10.73 6.94
N LEU A 209 18.45 -9.63 6.59
CA LEU A 209 17.88 -8.28 6.67
C LEU A 209 16.72 -8.06 5.69
N ALA A 210 16.60 -8.89 4.65
CA ALA A 210 15.46 -8.86 3.73
C ALA A 210 14.16 -9.44 4.32
N ILE A 211 14.26 -10.23 5.40
CA ILE A 211 13.15 -11.02 5.94
C ILE A 211 12.33 -10.22 6.98
N GLY A 212 12.82 -9.04 7.38
CA GLY A 212 12.14 -8.13 8.31
C GLY A 212 11.83 -6.77 7.68
N PRO A 213 11.10 -5.90 8.40
CA PRO A 213 10.89 -4.52 7.94
C PRO A 213 12.25 -3.82 7.85
N SER A 214 12.47 -3.06 6.76
CA SER A 214 13.66 -2.21 6.67
C SER A 214 13.68 -1.27 7.87
N THR A 215 14.81 -1.16 8.56
CA THR A 215 14.95 -0.26 9.72
C THR A 215 15.61 1.06 9.32
N ASP A 216 15.23 2.11 10.01
CA ASP A 216 15.91 3.39 9.99
C ASP A 216 17.20 3.26 10.82
N GLU A 217 18.35 3.57 10.21
CA GLU A 217 19.66 3.34 10.83
C GLU A 217 19.89 4.23 12.05
N ALA A 218 19.32 5.44 12.07
CA ALA A 218 19.48 6.39 13.15
C ALA A 218 18.62 6.03 14.38
N THR A 219 17.45 5.45 14.16
CA THR A 219 16.45 5.19 15.22
C THR A 219 16.25 3.71 15.55
N GLY A 220 16.73 2.81 14.68
CA GLY A 220 16.51 1.37 14.77
C GLY A 220 15.05 0.93 14.56
N LYS A 221 14.16 1.85 14.18
CA LYS A 221 12.73 1.57 14.00
C LYS A 221 12.43 1.13 12.58
N ALA A 222 11.38 0.33 12.38
CA ALA A 222 10.91 0.00 11.04
C ALA A 222 10.56 1.28 10.24
N LYS A 223 11.09 1.40 9.02
CA LYS A 223 10.61 2.34 8.00
C LYS A 223 9.21 1.86 7.59
N VAL A 224 8.19 2.59 8.01
CA VAL A 224 6.79 2.28 7.67
C VAL A 224 6.48 2.95 6.34
N ALA A 225 6.48 2.18 5.25
CA ALA A 225 5.81 2.61 4.02
C ALA A 225 4.31 2.34 4.20
N SER A 226 3.52 3.40 4.39
CA SER A 226 2.06 3.28 4.50
C SER A 226 1.42 3.25 3.11
N VAL A 227 1.19 2.05 2.59
CA VAL A 227 0.14 1.84 1.58
C VAL A 227 -1.16 1.49 2.31
N PRO A 228 -2.32 2.07 1.92
CA PRO A 228 -3.58 1.76 2.58
C PRO A 228 -3.90 0.27 2.52
N SER A 229 -4.45 -0.28 3.61
CA SER A 229 -5.19 -1.53 3.50
C SER A 229 -6.35 -1.37 2.51
N ALA A 230 -6.89 -2.49 2.03
CA ALA A 230 -8.04 -2.54 1.13
C ALA A 230 -9.27 -1.70 1.61
N PHE A 231 -9.30 -1.23 2.86
CA PHE A 231 -10.39 -0.43 3.44
C PHE A 231 -9.98 0.95 3.98
N GLY A 232 -8.86 1.52 3.50
CA GLY A 232 -8.56 2.94 3.74
C GLY A 232 -8.15 3.32 5.16
N SER A 233 -7.98 2.35 6.07
CA SER A 233 -7.15 2.57 7.24
C SER A 233 -5.69 2.33 6.87
N ILE A 234 -4.83 3.21 7.37
CA ILE A 234 -3.37 3.07 7.34
C ILE A 234 -3.02 1.87 8.23
N SER A 235 -3.12 0.64 7.71
CA SER A 235 -2.63 -0.51 8.43
C SER A 235 -1.12 -0.51 8.29
N SER A 236 -0.40 -0.58 9.42
CA SER A 236 0.96 -1.12 9.40
C SER A 236 0.92 -2.47 8.70
N ILE A 237 1.81 -2.70 7.73
CA ILE A 237 2.09 -4.05 7.23
C ILE A 237 2.57 -4.85 8.44
N GLN A 238 1.70 -5.68 9.02
CA GLN A 238 2.05 -6.58 10.10
C GLN A 238 2.39 -7.93 9.47
N PHE A 239 3.61 -8.38 9.73
CA PHE A 239 4.08 -9.73 9.43
C PHE A 239 3.32 -10.77 10.24
#